data_AF-A0A832RL62-F1
#
_entry.id   AF-A0A832RL62-F1
#
_cell.length_a   1.000
_cell.length_b   1.000
_cell.length_c   1.000
_cell.angle_alpha   90.00
_cell.angle_beta   90.00
_cell.angle_gamma   90.00
#
_symmetry.space_group_name_H-M   'P 1'
#
loop_
_entity.id
_entity.type
_entity.pdbx_description
1 polymer ?
#
loop_
_entity_poly.entity_id
_entity_poly.type
_entity_poly.pdbx_seq_one_letter_code
_entity_poly.pdbx_strand_id
1 'polypeptide(L)'
;MVGEITNDNFLTMNDNFDQYIEYIHSIYADYSDVVERFDNIVEEDTFNKQVYIELTGMIKYISKRVFPLFSAFLGQDDNFDEDIYPEFMDIQLMVLYLFDKLQYQLDEIILKWNLNDAVIESQIINLESINYLFKLIIPQLTLFQKVFGVKIQLIEGIIDESEFEKQMIEIHDSMFI
;
A
#
# COMPACT_ATOMS: atom_id res chain seq x y z
N MET A 1 -16.38 -18.62 -1.08
CA MET A 1 -15.13 -18.38 -1.83
C MET A 1 -15.43 -17.25 -2.80
N VAL A 2 -14.99 -16.04 -2.47
CA VAL A 2 -14.99 -14.94 -3.46
C VAL A 2 -13.88 -15.28 -4.44
N GLY A 3 -14.24 -15.52 -5.70
CA GLY A 3 -13.26 -15.89 -6.72
C GLY A 3 -12.18 -14.82 -6.84
N GLU A 4 -10.92 -15.22 -6.98
CA GLU A 4 -9.83 -14.30 -7.28
C GLU A 4 -10.13 -13.61 -8.62
N ILE A 5 -10.51 -12.33 -8.55
CA ILE A 5 -10.68 -11.48 -9.72
C ILE A 5 -9.28 -11.19 -10.24
N THR A 6 -8.97 -11.68 -11.45
CA THR A 6 -7.74 -11.36 -12.18
C THR A 6 -7.81 -9.93 -12.74
N ASN A 7 -6.66 -9.33 -13.11
CA ASN A 7 -6.64 -8.01 -13.77
C ASN A 7 -7.54 -7.95 -15.02
N ASP A 8 -7.64 -9.04 -15.78
CA ASP A 8 -8.54 -9.13 -16.95
C ASP A 8 -10.02 -9.07 -16.56
N ASN A 9 -10.40 -9.61 -15.39
CA ASN A 9 -11.76 -9.49 -14.87
C ASN A 9 -12.03 -8.08 -14.34
N PHE A 10 -11.04 -7.41 -13.75
CA PHE A 10 -11.17 -6.03 -13.28
C PHE A 10 -11.42 -5.04 -14.43
N LEU A 11 -10.66 -5.17 -15.53
CA LEU A 11 -10.83 -4.31 -16.71
C LEU A 11 -12.16 -4.53 -17.44
N THR A 12 -12.70 -5.76 -17.40
CA THR A 12 -14.00 -6.10 -18.02
C THR A 12 -15.21 -5.76 -17.14
N MET A 13 -15.02 -5.46 -15.85
CA MET A 13 -16.09 -4.97 -14.97
C MET A 13 -16.52 -3.53 -15.27
N ASN A 14 -15.76 -2.77 -16.07
CA ASN A 14 -16.14 -1.41 -16.50
C ASN A 14 -17.45 -1.40 -17.31
N ASP A 15 -17.83 -2.53 -17.92
CA ASP A 15 -19.13 -2.67 -18.59
C ASP A 15 -20.33 -2.60 -17.60
N ASN A 16 -20.09 -2.78 -16.30
CA ASN A 16 -21.05 -2.58 -15.22
C ASN A 16 -20.48 -1.62 -14.17
N PHE A 17 -20.59 -0.32 -14.47
CA PHE A 17 -20.04 0.77 -13.66
C PHE A 17 -20.39 0.68 -12.16
N ASP A 18 -21.62 0.32 -11.80
CA ASP A 18 -22.02 0.22 -10.38
C ASP A 18 -21.22 -0.87 -9.62
N GLN A 19 -21.04 -2.04 -10.25
CA GLN A 19 -20.25 -3.13 -9.65
C GLN A 19 -18.76 -2.81 -9.61
N TYR A 20 -18.27 -2.09 -10.61
CA TYR A 20 -16.89 -1.63 -10.66
C TYR A 20 -16.58 -0.66 -9.51
N ILE A 21 -17.44 0.33 -9.29
CA ILE A 21 -17.29 1.30 -8.19
C ILE A 21 -17.43 0.63 -6.83
N GLU A 22 -18.38 -0.28 -6.64
CA GLU A 22 -18.51 -1.06 -5.39
C GLU A 22 -17.23 -1.85 -5.08
N TYR A 23 -16.62 -2.48 -6.10
CA TYR A 23 -15.38 -3.21 -5.92
C TYR A 23 -14.19 -2.30 -5.59
N ILE A 24 -14.09 -1.14 -6.25
CA ILE A 24 -13.06 -0.14 -5.94
C ILE A 24 -13.15 0.35 -4.50
N HIS A 25 -14.36 0.66 -4.02
CA HIS A 25 -14.58 1.05 -2.62
C HIS A 25 -14.17 -0.06 -1.65
N SER A 26 -14.50 -1.31 -1.95
CA SER A 26 -14.08 -2.45 -1.12
C SER A 26 -12.55 -2.53 -1.04
N ILE A 27 -11.85 -2.39 -2.17
CA ILE A 27 -10.39 -2.45 -2.20
C ILE A 27 -9.77 -1.24 -1.47
N TYR A 28 -10.37 -0.06 -1.61
CA TYR A 28 -9.92 1.14 -0.91
C TYR A 28 -10.09 1.04 0.61
N ALA A 29 -11.23 0.51 1.06
CA ALA A 29 -11.48 0.25 2.47
C ALA A 29 -10.48 -0.77 3.03
N ASP A 30 -10.32 -1.92 2.37
CA ASP A 30 -9.35 -2.94 2.75
C ASP A 30 -7.92 -2.38 2.80
N TYR A 31 -7.54 -1.55 1.83
CA TYR A 31 -6.24 -0.90 1.81
C TYR A 31 -6.06 0.07 2.98
N SER A 32 -7.08 0.90 3.26
CA SER A 32 -7.05 1.85 4.39
C SER A 32 -6.87 1.13 5.73
N ASP A 33 -7.61 0.05 5.94
CA ASP A 33 -7.50 -0.81 7.13
C ASP A 33 -6.09 -1.43 7.25
N VAL A 34 -5.50 -1.84 6.13
CA VAL A 34 -4.14 -2.38 6.09
C VAL A 34 -3.12 -1.31 6.46
N VAL A 35 -3.24 -0.09 5.94
CA VAL A 35 -2.33 1.01 6.28
C VAL A 35 -2.40 1.37 7.76
N GLU A 36 -3.61 1.46 8.32
CA GLU A 36 -3.82 1.71 9.76
C GLU A 36 -3.19 0.61 10.63
N ARG A 37 -3.39 -0.66 10.27
CA ARG A 37 -2.74 -1.78 10.98
C ARG A 37 -1.22 -1.73 10.88
N PHE A 38 -0.70 -1.35 9.72
CA PHE A 38 0.73 -1.21 9.51
C PHE A 38 1.33 -0.14 10.45
N ASP A 39 0.63 0.98 10.63
CA ASP A 39 1.01 2.07 11.53
C ASP A 39 0.93 1.65 13.01
N ASN A 40 -0.16 0.99 13.42
CA ASN A 40 -0.33 0.49 14.79
C ASN A 40 0.79 -0.49 15.22
N ILE A 41 1.27 -1.33 14.31
CA ILE A 41 2.39 -2.25 14.59
C ILE A 41 3.69 -1.48 14.92
N VAL A 42 3.89 -0.30 14.32
CA VAL A 42 5.05 0.56 14.63
C VAL A 42 4.92 1.19 16.01
N GLU A 43 3.71 1.66 16.35
CA GLU A 43 3.47 2.31 17.64
C GLU A 43 3.62 1.35 18.84
N GLU A 44 3.23 0.10 18.67
CA GLU A 44 3.27 -0.91 19.73
C GLU A 44 4.67 -1.42 20.06
N ASP A 45 5.68 -1.15 19.22
CA ASP A 45 7.11 -1.53 19.38
C ASP A 45 7.34 -2.98 19.86
N THR A 46 6.45 -3.90 19.47
CA THR A 46 6.51 -5.31 19.86
C THR A 46 6.54 -6.21 18.64
N PHE A 47 7.61 -7.00 18.52
CA PHE A 47 7.80 -7.89 17.40
C PHE A 47 7.71 -9.37 17.82
N ASN A 48 6.65 -10.05 17.39
CA ASN A 48 6.39 -11.44 17.71
C ASN A 48 5.92 -12.22 16.46
N LYS A 49 5.73 -13.54 16.59
CA LYS A 49 5.34 -14.40 15.47
C LYS A 49 4.02 -13.98 14.81
N GLN A 50 3.07 -13.45 15.58
CA GLN A 50 1.79 -12.99 15.04
C GLN A 50 2.00 -11.75 14.17
N VAL A 51 2.76 -10.78 14.68
CA VAL A 51 3.14 -9.55 13.95
C VAL A 51 3.88 -9.89 12.65
N TYR A 52 4.79 -10.87 12.67
CA TYR A 52 5.45 -11.37 11.46
C TYR A 52 4.45 -11.88 10.40
N ILE A 53 3.53 -12.76 10.81
CA ILE A 53 2.54 -13.36 9.90
C ILE A 53 1.66 -12.25 9.31
N GLU A 54 1.24 -11.32 10.15
CA GLU A 54 0.39 -10.20 9.76
C GLU A 54 1.10 -9.28 8.76
N LEU A 55 2.32 -8.83 9.05
CA LEU A 55 3.11 -8.01 8.14
C LEU A 55 3.38 -8.71 6.80
N THR A 56 3.75 -10.00 6.84
CA THR A 56 3.96 -10.78 5.62
C THR A 56 2.68 -10.85 4.78
N GLY A 57 1.52 -11.01 5.44
CA GLY A 57 0.21 -10.97 4.80
C GLY A 57 -0.09 -9.62 4.15
N MET A 58 0.11 -8.53 4.89
CA MET A 58 -0.10 -7.16 4.43
C MET A 58 0.81 -6.81 3.24
N ILE A 59 2.11 -7.11 3.34
CA ILE A 59 3.08 -6.91 2.25
C ILE A 59 2.63 -7.63 0.98
N LYS A 60 2.22 -8.91 1.09
CA LYS A 60 1.73 -9.69 -0.05
C LYS A 60 0.44 -9.11 -0.62
N TYR A 61 -0.50 -8.72 0.24
CA TYR A 61 -1.76 -8.13 -0.19
C TYR A 61 -1.54 -6.84 -0.99
N ILE A 62 -0.74 -5.92 -0.44
CA ILE A 62 -0.45 -4.66 -1.13
C ILE A 62 0.29 -4.92 -2.45
N SER A 63 1.40 -5.67 -2.40
CA SER A 63 2.27 -5.87 -3.58
C SER A 63 1.65 -6.70 -4.70
N LYS A 64 0.76 -7.64 -4.38
CA LYS A 64 0.18 -8.57 -5.37
C LYS A 64 -1.24 -8.25 -5.77
N ARG A 65 -1.96 -7.42 -5.00
CA ARG A 65 -3.35 -7.10 -5.27
C ARG A 65 -3.60 -5.61 -5.38
N VAL A 66 -3.31 -4.83 -4.34
CA VAL A 66 -3.63 -3.39 -4.34
C VAL A 66 -2.84 -2.65 -5.41
N PHE A 67 -1.52 -2.79 -5.43
CA PHE A 67 -0.65 -2.07 -6.36
C PHE A 67 -0.96 -2.37 -7.84
N PRO A 68 -1.13 -3.63 -8.27
CA PRO A 68 -1.58 -3.92 -9.64
C PRO A 68 -2.94 -3.28 -9.99
N LEU A 69 -3.89 -3.27 -9.05
CA LEU A 69 -5.21 -2.66 -9.26
C LEU A 69 -5.13 -1.14 -9.32
N PHE A 70 -4.30 -0.52 -8.47
CA PHE A 70 -4.05 0.92 -8.50
C PHE A 70 -3.42 1.32 -9.83
N SER A 71 -2.40 0.59 -10.31
CA SER A 71 -1.79 0.85 -11.62
C SER A 71 -2.82 0.72 -12.75
N ALA A 72 -3.68 -0.31 -12.72
CA ALA A 72 -4.73 -0.48 -13.72
C ALA A 72 -5.81 0.61 -13.65
N PHE A 73 -6.19 1.03 -12.44
CA PHE A 73 -7.20 2.07 -12.20
C PHE A 73 -6.72 3.46 -12.66
N LEU A 74 -5.46 3.79 -12.38
CA LEU A 74 -4.86 5.05 -12.79
C LEU A 74 -4.54 5.06 -14.30
N GLY A 75 -4.10 3.92 -14.86
CA GLY A 75 -3.77 3.79 -16.29
C GLY A 75 -4.97 3.67 -17.25
N GLN A 76 -6.21 3.77 -16.78
CA GLN A 76 -7.40 3.80 -17.64
C GLN A 76 -7.71 5.19 -18.22
N ASP A 77 -6.94 6.21 -17.90
CA ASP A 77 -7.21 7.59 -18.27
C ASP A 77 -6.15 8.08 -19.26
N ASP A 78 -6.56 8.40 -20.50
CA ASP A 78 -5.66 8.86 -21.56
C ASP A 78 -4.97 10.21 -21.21
N ASN A 79 -5.50 10.95 -20.21
CA ASN A 79 -4.90 12.19 -19.67
C ASN A 79 -3.96 11.94 -18.48
N PHE A 80 -3.86 10.70 -17.97
CA PHE A 80 -2.98 10.36 -16.84
C PHE A 80 -1.50 10.15 -17.23
N ASP A 81 -1.20 10.09 -18.53
CA ASP A 81 0.15 9.80 -19.02
C ASP A 81 1.09 11.02 -19.03
N GLU A 82 0.56 12.25 -18.98
CA GLU A 82 1.35 13.37 -19.52
C GLU A 82 2.33 14.08 -18.58
N ASP A 83 2.18 14.19 -17.24
CA ASP A 83 3.25 14.88 -16.45
C ASP A 83 3.37 14.58 -14.94
N ILE A 84 2.30 14.19 -14.21
CA ILE A 84 2.33 14.08 -12.72
C ILE A 84 2.54 12.63 -12.22
N TYR A 85 2.37 11.64 -13.09
CA TYR A 85 2.20 10.23 -12.69
C TYR A 85 3.39 9.27 -12.81
N PRO A 86 4.47 9.56 -13.58
CA PRO A 86 5.71 8.77 -13.52
C PRO A 86 6.27 8.67 -12.09
N GLU A 87 6.14 9.74 -11.31
CA GLU A 87 6.63 9.81 -9.92
C GLU A 87 5.86 8.84 -9.02
N PHE A 88 4.55 8.64 -9.22
CA PHE A 88 3.78 7.67 -8.45
C PHE A 88 4.18 6.22 -8.79
N MET A 89 4.54 5.95 -10.05
CA MET A 89 5.09 4.65 -10.42
C MET A 89 6.46 4.44 -9.75
N ASP A 90 7.32 5.45 -9.71
CA ASP A 90 8.62 5.38 -9.03
C ASP A 90 8.47 5.17 -7.52
N ILE A 91 7.52 5.84 -6.87
CA ILE A 91 7.13 5.62 -5.47
C ILE A 91 6.63 4.18 -5.28
N GLN A 92 5.82 3.67 -6.19
CA GLN A 92 5.28 2.31 -6.09
C GLN A 92 6.41 1.28 -6.16
N LEU A 93 7.33 1.47 -7.10
CA LEU A 93 8.54 0.65 -7.23
C LEU A 93 9.44 0.78 -5.99
N MET A 94 9.58 1.97 -5.42
CA MET A 94 10.32 2.21 -4.19
C MET A 94 9.69 1.45 -3.01
N VAL A 95 8.37 1.51 -2.84
CA VAL A 95 7.66 0.77 -1.80
C VAL A 95 7.81 -0.74 -1.99
N LEU A 96 7.72 -1.25 -3.22
CA LEU A 96 7.97 -2.66 -3.51
C LEU A 96 9.39 -3.08 -3.13
N TYR A 97 10.38 -2.24 -3.40
CA TYR A 97 11.76 -2.47 -2.97
C TYR A 97 11.91 -2.43 -1.44
N LEU A 98 11.29 -1.47 -0.77
CA LEU A 98 11.31 -1.36 0.69
C LEU A 98 10.60 -2.54 1.37
N PHE A 99 9.51 -3.04 0.78
CA PHE A 99 8.84 -4.25 1.23
C PHE A 99 9.71 -5.49 1.11
N ASP A 100 10.46 -5.64 0.02
CA ASP A 100 11.42 -6.75 -0.13
C ASP A 100 12.51 -6.69 0.95
N LYS A 101 13.03 -5.47 1.23
CA LYS A 101 13.99 -5.25 2.33
C LYS A 101 13.40 -5.55 3.69
N LEU A 102 12.18 -5.10 3.95
CA LEU A 102 11.46 -5.37 5.19
C LEU A 102 11.27 -6.88 5.34
N GLN A 103 10.70 -7.55 4.35
CA GLN A 103 10.49 -9.01 4.38
C GLN A 103 11.80 -9.77 4.65
N TYR A 104 12.91 -9.37 4.02
CA TYR A 104 14.21 -9.95 4.29
C TYR A 104 14.63 -9.80 5.77
N GLN A 105 14.48 -8.60 6.36
CA GLN A 105 14.78 -8.39 7.78
C GLN A 105 13.87 -9.22 8.71
N LEU A 106 12.58 -9.31 8.37
CA LEU A 106 11.59 -10.09 9.12
C LEU A 106 11.93 -11.60 9.07
N ASP A 107 12.33 -12.11 7.90
CA ASP A 107 12.71 -13.50 7.70
C ASP A 107 14.03 -13.85 8.43
N GLU A 108 15.02 -12.95 8.43
CA GLU A 108 16.24 -13.12 9.22
C GLU A 108 15.95 -13.23 10.72
N ILE A 109 14.96 -12.49 11.24
CA ILE A 109 14.55 -12.57 12.64
C ILE A 109 13.88 -13.92 12.93
N ILE A 110 12.97 -14.38 12.06
CA ILE A 110 12.33 -15.70 12.19
C ILE A 110 13.36 -16.83 12.20
N LEU A 111 14.35 -16.79 11.31
CA LEU A 111 15.40 -17.82 11.26
C LEU A 111 16.22 -17.87 12.54
N LYS A 112 16.35 -16.73 13.24
CA LYS A 112 17.04 -16.62 14.53
C LYS A 112 16.13 -16.94 15.73
N TRP A 113 14.80 -17.03 15.55
CA TRP A 113 13.84 -17.28 16.64
C TRP A 113 13.85 -18.70 17.22
N ASN A 114 14.69 -19.62 16.72
CA ASN A 114 14.73 -20.97 17.29
C ASN A 114 16.09 -21.66 17.11
N LEU A 115 17.02 -21.43 18.05
CA LEU A 115 18.17 -22.34 18.23
C LEU A 115 18.48 -22.79 19.66
N ASN A 116 17.89 -22.22 20.72
CA ASN A 116 17.74 -22.83 22.05
C ASN A 116 16.95 -21.87 22.94
N ASP A 117 15.98 -22.37 23.72
CA ASP A 117 15.18 -21.59 24.67
C ASP A 117 16.02 -20.62 25.51
N ALA A 118 15.72 -19.33 25.38
CA ALA A 118 15.75 -18.29 26.42
C ALA A 118 15.91 -16.93 25.76
N VAL A 119 14.87 -16.10 25.84
CA VAL A 119 14.93 -14.63 25.73
C VAL A 119 15.62 -14.13 24.46
N ILE A 120 14.84 -13.60 23.52
CA ILE A 120 15.41 -12.77 22.47
C ILE A 120 16.01 -11.54 23.17
N GLU A 121 17.31 -11.56 23.42
CA GLU A 121 18.03 -10.38 23.90
C GLU A 121 17.80 -9.28 22.87
N SER A 122 17.38 -8.12 23.36
CA SER A 122 17.08 -6.89 22.62
C SER A 122 18.23 -6.39 21.72
N GLN A 123 19.36 -7.09 21.69
CA GLN A 123 20.55 -6.81 20.89
C GLN A 123 20.64 -7.62 19.57
N ILE A 124 19.77 -8.62 19.35
CA ILE A 124 19.80 -9.45 18.13
C ILE A 124 18.73 -9.04 17.11
N ILE A 125 17.68 -8.34 17.54
CA ILE A 125 16.64 -7.83 16.66
C ILE A 125 17.11 -6.48 16.12
N ASN A 126 17.25 -6.35 14.81
CA ASN A 126 17.52 -5.06 14.17
C ASN A 126 16.22 -4.21 14.11
N LEU A 127 15.56 -4.04 15.27
CA LEU A 127 14.31 -3.27 15.41
C LEU A 127 14.50 -1.85 14.89
N GLU A 128 15.68 -1.26 15.08
CA GLU A 128 15.99 0.06 14.51
C GLU A 128 15.88 0.06 12.98
N SER A 129 16.39 -0.96 12.30
CA SER A 129 16.28 -1.05 10.84
C SER A 129 14.86 -1.34 10.38
N ILE A 130 14.11 -2.17 11.10
CA ILE A 130 12.69 -2.44 10.80
C ILE A 130 11.85 -1.18 11.00
N ASN A 131 12.02 -0.51 12.13
CA ASN A 131 11.34 0.75 12.45
C ASN A 131 11.73 1.86 11.46
N TYR A 132 12.98 1.88 11.00
CA TYR A 132 13.40 2.79 9.93
C TYR A 132 12.69 2.48 8.60
N LEU A 133 12.63 1.21 8.19
CA LEU A 133 11.91 0.80 6.98
C LEU A 133 10.43 1.16 7.07
N PHE A 134 9.79 0.95 8.22
CA PHE A 134 8.41 1.36 8.45
C PHE A 134 8.19 2.87 8.29
N LYS A 135 9.08 3.69 8.86
CA LYS A 135 9.05 5.16 8.68
C LYS A 135 9.18 5.60 7.23
N LEU A 136 9.82 4.80 6.38
CA LEU A 136 9.88 5.08 4.94
C LEU A 136 8.64 4.57 4.19
N ILE A 137 8.14 3.40 4.54
CA ILE A 137 7.02 2.75 3.86
C ILE A 137 5.69 3.46 4.14
N ILE A 138 5.37 3.73 5.41
CA ILE A 138 4.05 4.23 5.82
C ILE A 138 3.67 5.54 5.12
N PRO A 139 4.52 6.58 5.07
CA PRO A 139 4.19 7.82 4.38
C PRO A 139 3.81 7.59 2.90
N GLN A 140 4.47 6.65 2.23
CA GLN A 140 4.19 6.33 0.83
C GLN A 140 2.88 5.55 0.69
N LEU A 141 2.57 4.64 1.62
CA LEU A 141 1.28 3.96 1.64
C LEU A 141 0.11 4.94 1.86
N THR A 142 0.27 5.87 2.82
CA THR A 142 -0.70 6.94 3.09
C THR A 142 -0.85 7.87 1.88
N LEU A 143 0.23 8.16 1.16
CA LEU A 143 0.18 8.92 -0.08
C LEU A 143 -0.71 8.24 -1.13
N PHE A 144 -0.52 6.94 -1.36
CA PHE A 144 -1.36 6.18 -2.28
C PHE A 144 -2.82 6.15 -1.86
N GLN A 145 -3.10 6.11 -0.55
CA GLN A 145 -4.46 6.19 -0.02
C GLN A 145 -5.13 7.52 -0.43
N LYS A 146 -4.41 8.64 -0.27
CA LYS A 146 -4.92 9.96 -0.68
C LYS A 146 -5.18 10.03 -2.18
N VAL A 147 -4.21 9.64 -3.01
CA VAL A 147 -4.33 9.69 -4.48
C VAL A 147 -5.51 8.85 -4.96
N PHE A 148 -5.62 7.61 -4.47
CA PHE A 148 -6.69 6.72 -4.86
C PHE A 148 -8.06 7.26 -4.42
N GLY A 149 -8.16 7.79 -3.21
CA GLY A 149 -9.38 8.41 -2.71
C GLY A 149 -9.84 9.61 -3.55
N VAL A 150 -8.92 10.46 -3.98
CA VAL A 150 -9.22 11.61 -4.86
C VAL A 150 -9.65 11.16 -6.25
N LYS A 151 -9.02 10.11 -6.82
CA LYS A 151 -9.44 9.54 -8.11
C LYS A 151 -10.82 8.88 -8.04
N ILE A 152 -11.16 8.20 -6.93
CA ILE A 152 -12.52 7.68 -6.71
C ILE A 152 -13.54 8.82 -6.76
N GLN A 153 -13.30 9.90 -6.02
CA GLN A 153 -14.21 11.06 -5.98
C GLN A 153 -14.41 11.69 -7.37
N LEU A 154 -13.36 11.76 -8.19
CA LEU A 154 -13.46 12.25 -9.56
C LEU A 154 -14.35 11.35 -10.42
N ILE A 155 -14.14 10.04 -10.39
CA ILE A 155 -14.92 9.08 -11.20
C ILE A 155 -16.39 9.05 -10.77
N GLU A 156 -16.66 9.23 -9.48
CA GLU A 156 -18.02 9.33 -8.95
C GLU A 156 -18.69 10.69 -9.22
N GLY A 157 -17.96 11.65 -9.78
CA GLY A 157 -18.46 13.01 -10.03
C GLY A 157 -18.73 13.82 -8.75
N ILE A 158 -18.12 13.44 -7.63
CA ILE A 158 -18.17 14.18 -6.36
C ILE A 158 -17.36 15.47 -6.47
N ILE A 159 -16.20 15.38 -7.15
CA ILE A 159 -15.34 16.51 -7.50
C ILE A 159 -15.23 16.60 -9.03
N ASP A 160 -14.97 17.81 -9.53
CA ASP A 160 -14.68 18.04 -10.94
C ASP A 160 -13.16 17.95 -11.22
N GLU A 161 -12.79 18.01 -12.50
CA GLU A 161 -11.38 17.93 -12.94
C GLU A 161 -10.51 19.04 -12.32
N SER A 162 -11.06 20.26 -12.17
CA SER A 162 -10.30 21.39 -11.59
C SER A 162 -9.99 21.17 -10.12
N GLU A 163 -10.93 20.63 -9.35
CA GLU A 163 -10.71 20.30 -7.94
C GLU A 163 -9.81 19.07 -7.79
N PHE A 164 -9.93 18.09 -8.69
CA PHE A 164 -9.01 16.95 -8.76
C PHE A 164 -7.55 17.39 -8.96
N GLU A 165 -7.28 18.23 -9.97
CA GLU A 165 -5.93 18.76 -10.23
C GLU A 165 -5.36 19.50 -9.02
N LYS A 166 -6.19 20.35 -8.39
CA LYS A 166 -5.78 21.09 -7.20
C LYS A 166 -5.42 20.17 -6.03
N GLN A 167 -6.23 19.15 -5.75
CA GLN A 167 -5.94 18.19 -4.68
C GLN A 167 -4.73 17.33 -4.99
N MET A 168 -4.51 16.96 -6.26
CA MET A 168 -3.30 16.24 -6.68
C MET A 168 -2.04 17.08 -6.47
N ILE A 169 -2.07 18.39 -6.74
CA ILE A 169 -0.98 19.32 -6.42
C ILE A 169 -0.74 19.38 -4.91
N GLU A 170 -1.79 19.53 -4.10
CA GLU A 170 -1.67 19.57 -2.63
C GLU A 170 -1.06 18.27 -2.07
N ILE A 171 -1.44 17.12 -2.65
CA ILE A 171 -0.87 15.82 -2.29
C ILE A 171 0.61 15.74 -2.69
N HIS A 172 0.94 16.13 -3.92
CA HIS A 172 2.32 16.14 -4.42
C HIS A 172 3.22 17.05 -3.57
N ASP A 173 2.79 18.27 -3.26
CA ASP A 173 3.53 19.21 -2.41
C ASP A 173 3.77 18.67 -1.00
N SER A 174 2.86 17.83 -0.48
CA SER A 174 3.03 17.16 0.82
C SER A 174 4.13 16.11 0.83
N MET A 175 4.65 15.68 -0.33
CA MET A 175 5.75 14.72 -0.43
C MET A 175 7.14 15.34 -0.21
N PHE A 176 7.27 16.66 -0.33
CA PHE A 176 8.56 17.38 -0.30
C PHE A 176 8.82 18.13 1.03
N ILE A 177 7.97 17.93 2.05
CA ILE A 177 8.04 18.55 3.38
C ILE A 177 8.38 17.47 4.41
#